data_AF-A0A2M7PCF1-F1
#
_entry.id   AF-A0A2M7PCF1-F1
#
_cell.length_a   1.000
_cell.length_b   1.000
_cell.length_c   1.000
_cell.angle_alpha   90.00
_cell.angle_beta   90.00
_cell.angle_gamma   90.00
#
_symmetry.space_group_name_H-M   'P 1'
#
loop_
_entity.id
_entity.type
_entity.pdbx_description
1 polymer ?
#
loop_
_entity_poly.entity_id
_entity_poly.type
_entity_poly.pdbx_seq_one_letter_code
_entity_poly.pdbx_strand_id
1 'polypeptide(L)'
;MQFAALLTFVSFVLLFFLPHDCLGEAKKGRGCEGNIEISPKAGFVIKPEGPFSFNLRFCAENCTIPPGAMLEIIPFGHTDWQSRFVIPRISLSCAGIEKRADVVVDPFYSALEAGEQGAPFRFLVRFHDGLEGGDVFRFNYDIPKIYRPYYGLAGLCRPSFQVSLLDKDGNIVHRYPTPVWKVASVPAKELNILVPSQAQVGEDVTLLVAFSGMDGLPVYDDMGEVRLDLPKDVVADNASIRIGASDKGRKEIKVRFTGAGFFRITGKSDKGFEATSNPIRVGKEGQYRVLWGDLHKHSDYSWDSRNISNNVCLRPRDNLDLARDLALLDFMASTDHGQHDRGFVETKDWHIPQVDMTKDDWERYGADIAAAQRPGIIHFFGYEQRDPRGDTCMIFLDHGRYFI
;
A
#
# COMPACT_ATOMS: atom_id res chain seq x y z
N MET A 1 18.54 -53.15 -1.27
CA MET A 1 19.36 -51.94 -1.07
C MET A 1 18.49 -50.74 -1.36
N GLN A 2 17.95 -50.10 -0.32
CA GLN A 2 17.17 -48.86 -0.40
C GLN A 2 18.13 -47.70 -0.11
N PHE A 3 18.19 -46.71 -0.99
CA PHE A 3 18.82 -45.42 -0.71
C PHE A 3 17.72 -44.39 -0.50
N ALA A 4 17.60 -43.90 0.74
CA ALA A 4 16.79 -42.76 1.10
C ALA A 4 17.55 -41.47 0.73
N ALA A 5 16.94 -40.60 -0.06
CA ALA A 5 17.46 -39.27 -0.34
C ALA A 5 17.08 -38.32 0.80
N LEU A 6 18.10 -37.81 1.49
CA LEU A 6 18.00 -36.78 2.52
C LEU A 6 17.74 -35.43 1.81
N LEU A 7 16.57 -34.83 2.00
CA LEU A 7 16.32 -33.43 1.62
C LEU A 7 16.90 -32.53 2.71
N THR A 8 18.02 -31.86 2.42
CA THR A 8 18.57 -30.79 3.26
C THR A 8 17.94 -29.46 2.85
N PHE A 9 17.13 -28.86 3.72
CA PHE A 9 16.68 -27.48 3.57
C PHE A 9 17.85 -26.54 3.89
N VAL A 10 18.30 -25.78 2.89
CA VAL A 10 19.21 -24.65 3.08
C VAL A 10 18.38 -23.41 3.34
N SER A 11 18.41 -22.88 4.56
CA SER A 11 17.83 -21.57 4.88
C SER A 11 18.88 -20.48 4.65
N PHE A 12 18.55 -19.50 3.81
CA PHE A 12 19.33 -18.28 3.66
C PHE A 12 19.07 -17.35 4.85
N VAL A 13 20.14 -16.92 5.51
CA VAL A 13 20.13 -15.85 6.52
C VAL A 13 20.66 -14.59 5.86
N LEU A 14 19.84 -13.54 5.77
CA LEU A 14 20.28 -12.21 5.39
C LEU A 14 20.61 -11.44 6.67
N LEU A 15 21.90 -11.26 6.95
CA LEU A 15 22.41 -10.40 8.03
C LEU A 15 22.68 -9.01 7.44
N PHE A 16 22.03 -7.97 7.97
CA PHE A 16 22.45 -6.60 7.75
C PHE A 16 23.41 -6.20 8.88
N PHE A 17 24.68 -5.95 8.53
CA PHE A 17 25.61 -5.22 9.39
C PHE A 17 25.49 -3.72 9.05
N LEU A 18 25.26 -2.88 10.06
CA LEU A 18 25.52 -1.44 9.95
C LEU A 18 26.95 -1.16 10.41
N PRO A 19 27.68 -0.23 9.77
CA PRO A 19 29.04 0.13 10.16
C PRO A 19 29.04 0.95 11.44
N HIS A 20 30.00 0.66 12.30
CA HIS A 20 30.34 1.36 13.53
C HIS A 20 31.11 2.67 13.23
N ASP A 21 30.99 3.63 14.16
CA ASP A 21 31.87 4.81 14.46
C ASP A 21 31.65 6.09 13.63
N CYS A 22 31.58 7.35 14.14
CA CYS A 22 31.79 8.05 15.43
C CYS A 22 31.06 9.43 15.35
N LEU A 23 30.54 10.08 16.41
CA LEU A 23 31.09 11.14 17.29
C LEU A 23 29.86 11.81 17.97
N GLY A 24 29.78 12.29 19.22
CA GLY A 24 30.68 12.46 20.35
C GLY A 24 29.87 13.00 21.55
N GLU A 25 30.37 12.71 22.75
CA GLU A 25 29.98 13.11 24.12
C GLU A 25 28.63 13.81 24.39
N ALA A 26 27.68 13.05 24.96
CA ALA A 26 26.80 13.53 26.02
C ALA A 26 26.74 12.50 27.16
N LYS A 27 27.34 12.82 28.30
CA LYS A 27 27.26 12.01 29.53
C LYS A 27 25.94 12.28 30.26
N LYS A 28 25.35 11.17 30.72
CA LYS A 28 24.32 11.00 31.78
C LYS A 28 22.84 11.05 31.37
N GLY A 29 22.45 10.02 30.62
CA GLY A 29 21.32 9.16 30.90
C GLY A 29 21.58 7.86 30.15
N ARG A 30 21.58 6.67 30.79
CA ARG A 30 21.70 5.42 30.06
C ARG A 30 20.44 5.24 29.22
N GLY A 31 20.44 5.77 28.00
CA GLY A 31 19.44 5.48 26.99
C GLY A 31 19.48 3.98 26.68
N CYS A 32 18.31 3.38 26.56
CA CYS A 32 18.18 1.99 26.15
C CYS A 32 18.65 1.86 24.70
N GLU A 33 19.90 1.47 24.47
CA GLU A 33 20.39 1.00 23.17
C GLU A 33 19.99 -0.47 23.00
N GLY A 34 18.69 -0.72 22.89
CA GLY A 34 18.15 -2.02 22.50
C GLY A 34 17.66 -1.94 21.06
N ASN A 35 18.14 -2.82 20.19
CA ASN A 35 17.51 -3.03 18.90
C ASN A 35 16.15 -3.69 19.15
N ILE A 36 15.07 -2.99 18.81
CA ILE A 36 13.77 -3.66 18.71
C ILE A 36 13.79 -4.48 17.44
N GLU A 37 13.90 -5.79 17.60
CA GLU A 37 13.67 -6.70 16.50
C GLU A 37 12.15 -6.84 16.30
N ILE A 38 11.58 -6.05 15.39
CA ILE A 38 10.32 -6.41 14.74
C ILE A 38 10.68 -7.56 13.78
N SER A 39 10.85 -8.76 14.32
CA SER A 39 11.48 -9.87 13.60
C SER A 39 10.70 -10.25 12.34
N PRO A 40 11.33 -10.26 11.15
CA PRO A 40 10.72 -10.75 9.92
C PRO A 40 10.60 -12.29 9.86
N LYS A 41 11.11 -13.05 10.85
CA LYS A 41 10.74 -14.47 11.02
C LYS A 41 9.26 -14.65 11.33
N ALA A 42 8.62 -13.60 11.86
CA ALA A 42 7.18 -13.41 11.79
C ALA A 42 6.87 -12.60 10.53
N GLY A 43 6.94 -13.24 9.35
CA GLY A 43 6.30 -12.67 8.19
C GLY A 43 4.83 -12.42 8.53
N PHE A 44 4.37 -11.17 8.49
CA PHE A 44 2.95 -10.85 8.62
C PHE A 44 2.24 -11.46 7.40
N VAL A 45 1.66 -12.65 7.58
CA VAL A 45 0.76 -13.26 6.60
C VAL A 45 -0.64 -13.07 7.16
N ILE A 46 -1.36 -12.05 6.68
CA ILE A 46 -2.80 -11.96 6.88
C ILE A 46 -3.41 -13.01 5.98
N LYS A 47 -3.71 -14.21 6.48
CA LYS A 47 -4.54 -15.15 5.73
C LYS A 47 -5.99 -14.67 5.83
N PRO A 48 -6.71 -14.45 4.72
CA PRO A 48 -8.12 -14.10 4.76
C PRO A 48 -8.96 -15.32 5.18
N GLU A 49 -8.87 -15.71 6.44
CA GLU A 49 -9.75 -16.71 7.07
C GLU A 49 -10.25 -16.26 8.47
N GLY A 50 -10.02 -15.00 8.88
CA GLY A 50 -10.44 -14.47 10.19
C GLY A 50 -10.16 -12.97 10.40
N PRO A 51 -10.65 -12.35 11.51
CA PRO A 51 -10.52 -10.91 11.76
C PRO A 51 -9.08 -10.44 11.83
N PHE A 52 -8.83 -9.26 11.25
CA PHE A 52 -7.65 -8.45 11.42
C PHE A 52 -7.20 -8.47 12.89
N SER A 53 -6.10 -9.17 13.17
CA SER A 53 -5.42 -9.15 14.45
C SER A 53 -3.93 -9.18 14.11
N PHE A 54 -3.16 -8.33 14.79
CA PHE A 54 -1.73 -8.31 14.62
C PHE A 54 -1.07 -8.48 15.96
N ASN A 55 0.14 -9.02 15.93
CA ASN A 55 0.98 -9.11 17.11
C ASN A 55 2.10 -8.11 16.92
N LEU A 56 2.08 -7.03 17.70
CA LEU A 56 3.33 -6.39 18.03
C LEU A 56 4.13 -7.41 18.86
N ARG A 57 5.42 -7.54 18.57
CA ARG A 57 6.33 -8.30 19.42
C ARG A 57 7.43 -7.35 19.79
N PHE A 58 7.42 -6.95 21.06
CA PHE A 58 8.58 -6.32 21.63
C PHE A 58 9.60 -7.44 21.87
N CYS A 59 10.74 -7.38 21.19
CA CYS A 59 11.89 -8.25 21.46
C CYS A 59 13.03 -7.31 21.83
N ALA A 60 13.05 -6.89 23.09
CA ALA A 60 14.18 -6.18 23.64
C ALA A 60 15.18 -7.20 24.19
N GLU A 61 16.03 -7.78 23.36
CA GLU A 61 17.23 -8.39 23.92
C GLU A 61 18.06 -7.24 24.49
N ASN A 62 18.01 -7.02 25.82
CA ASN A 62 18.73 -5.99 26.59
C ASN A 62 18.08 -4.59 26.74
N CYS A 63 16.78 -4.43 26.51
CA CYS A 63 16.08 -3.18 26.88
C CYS A 63 15.08 -3.42 28.02
N THR A 64 15.18 -2.59 29.05
CA THR A 64 14.24 -2.59 30.18
C THR A 64 13.38 -1.34 30.07
N ILE A 65 12.07 -1.52 29.91
CA ILE A 65 11.12 -0.43 30.04
C ILE A 65 10.84 -0.27 31.54
N PRO A 66 11.14 0.89 32.16
CA PRO A 66 10.95 1.06 33.59
C PRO A 66 9.45 1.08 33.97
N PRO A 67 9.10 0.71 35.21
CA PRO A 67 7.77 0.92 35.77
C PRO A 67 7.25 2.34 35.54
N GLY A 68 6.01 2.46 35.10
CA GLY A 68 5.34 3.74 34.84
C GLY A 68 5.61 4.37 33.47
N ALA A 69 6.55 3.82 32.67
CA ALA A 69 6.70 4.23 31.28
C ALA A 69 5.47 3.81 30.45
N MET A 70 5.26 4.53 29.35
CA MET A 70 4.10 4.36 28.49
C MET A 70 4.52 4.05 27.06
N LEU A 71 3.83 3.13 26.40
CA LEU A 71 3.90 2.98 24.95
C LEU A 71 2.76 3.77 24.34
N GLU A 72 3.10 4.75 23.49
CA GLU A 72 2.13 5.46 22.68
C GLU A 72 2.05 4.78 21.31
N ILE A 73 0.85 4.34 20.94
CA ILE A 73 0.55 3.77 19.63
C ILE A 73 -0.46 4.69 18.96
N ILE A 74 -0.04 5.32 17.88
CA ILE A 74 -0.84 6.24 17.09
C ILE A 74 -1.18 5.54 15.76
N PRO A 75 -2.38 4.96 15.60
CA PRO A 75 -2.88 4.58 14.28
C PRO A 75 -2.98 5.81 13.37
N PHE A 76 -2.25 5.79 12.27
CA PHE A 76 -2.41 6.72 11.16
C PHE A 76 -3.40 6.16 10.15
N GLY A 77 -4.20 7.05 9.56
CA GLY A 77 -5.14 6.73 8.50
C GLY A 77 -6.54 6.36 8.96
N HIS A 78 -6.86 6.43 10.27
CA HIS A 78 -8.24 6.39 10.76
C HIS A 78 -8.74 7.81 11.03
N THR A 79 -9.92 8.11 10.51
CA THR A 79 -10.61 9.36 10.84
C THR A 79 -11.48 9.23 12.09
N ASP A 80 -11.88 10.38 12.65
CA ASP A 80 -12.64 10.52 13.91
C ASP A 80 -13.95 9.71 13.95
N TRP A 81 -14.48 9.30 12.80
CA TRP A 81 -15.74 8.53 12.75
C TRP A 81 -15.53 7.02 12.87
N GLN A 82 -14.47 6.46 12.28
CA GLN A 82 -14.23 5.02 12.34
C GLN A 82 -13.62 4.57 13.67
N SER A 83 -12.76 5.39 14.25
CA SER A 83 -12.10 5.14 15.54
C SER A 83 -13.09 5.03 16.71
N ARG A 84 -14.26 5.69 16.62
CA ARG A 84 -15.34 5.57 17.61
C ARG A 84 -15.93 4.16 17.71
N PHE A 85 -15.73 3.33 16.70
CA PHE A 85 -16.31 1.99 16.64
C PHE A 85 -15.25 0.87 16.70
N VAL A 86 -13.96 1.21 16.63
CA VAL A 86 -12.89 0.23 16.81
C VAL A 86 -12.60 0.08 18.30
N ILE A 87 -12.88 -1.11 18.84
CA ILE A 87 -12.52 -1.46 20.22
C ILE A 87 -11.24 -2.31 20.13
N PRO A 88 -10.05 -1.75 20.39
CA PRO A 88 -8.85 -2.57 20.45
C PRO A 88 -9.00 -3.60 21.57
N ARG A 89 -8.59 -4.84 21.30
CA ARG A 89 -8.46 -5.88 22.34
C ARG A 89 -7.00 -6.09 22.63
N ILE A 90 -6.53 -5.46 23.69
CA ILE A 90 -5.14 -5.58 24.10
C ILE A 90 -5.01 -6.76 25.04
N SER A 91 -4.09 -7.65 24.74
CA SER A 91 -3.80 -8.81 25.57
C SER A 91 -2.31 -8.87 25.79
N LEU A 92 -1.86 -8.64 27.02
CA LEU A 92 -0.45 -8.86 27.36
C LEU A 92 -0.25 -10.36 27.62
N SER A 93 0.77 -10.93 27.00
CA SER A 93 1.24 -12.28 27.31
C SER A 93 2.74 -12.24 27.54
N CYS A 94 3.15 -11.99 28.78
CA CYS A 94 4.56 -12.15 29.15
C CYS A 94 4.83 -13.63 29.41
N ALA A 95 6.07 -14.09 29.25
CA ALA A 95 6.44 -15.49 29.38
C ALA A 95 6.26 -15.97 30.84
N GLY A 96 5.02 -16.38 31.19
CA GLY A 96 4.69 -16.95 32.50
C GLY A 96 4.42 -15.96 33.63
N ILE A 97 4.35 -14.65 33.38
CA ILE A 97 4.06 -13.63 34.39
C ILE A 97 2.89 -12.75 33.90
N GLU A 98 1.82 -12.64 34.68
CA GLU A 98 0.78 -11.64 34.46
C GLU A 98 1.33 -10.26 34.83
N LYS A 99 1.81 -9.50 33.84
CA LYS A 99 2.14 -8.08 34.03
C LYS A 99 0.90 -7.21 33.84
N ARG A 100 0.73 -6.19 34.68
CA ARG A 100 -0.39 -5.26 34.57
C ARG A 100 -0.04 -4.12 33.62
N ALA A 101 -0.95 -3.81 32.71
CA ALA A 101 -0.90 -2.58 31.95
C ALA A 101 -2.29 -1.96 31.86
N ASP A 102 -2.34 -0.64 31.97
CA ASP A 102 -3.54 0.12 31.70
C ASP A 102 -3.50 0.62 30.27
N VAL A 103 -4.63 0.53 29.59
CA VAL A 103 -4.81 1.10 28.27
C VAL A 103 -5.69 2.31 28.44
N VAL A 104 -5.09 3.48 28.25
CA VAL A 104 -5.83 4.72 28.12
C VAL A 104 -6.01 4.96 26.63
N VAL A 105 -7.25 4.85 26.18
CA VAL A 105 -7.63 5.47 24.90
C VAL A 105 -7.77 6.94 25.21
N ASP A 106 -6.80 7.73 24.77
CA ASP A 106 -6.86 9.17 24.92
C ASP A 106 -7.44 9.75 23.62
N PRO A 107 -8.74 10.07 23.58
CA PRO A 107 -9.30 10.85 22.51
C PRO A 107 -8.63 12.22 22.59
N PHE A 108 -7.80 12.53 21.60
CA PHE A 108 -7.02 13.75 21.54
C PHE A 108 -7.99 14.94 21.26
N TYR A 109 -8.75 15.35 22.27
CA TYR A 109 -9.88 16.28 22.17
C TYR A 109 -9.45 17.73 21.95
N SER A 110 -8.20 18.10 22.23
CA SER A 110 -7.73 19.49 22.17
C SER A 110 -7.62 20.05 20.74
N ALA A 111 -7.57 19.20 19.71
CA ALA A 111 -7.47 19.65 18.32
C ALA A 111 -8.84 20.12 17.76
N LEU A 112 -9.95 19.62 18.30
CA LEU A 112 -11.31 20.04 17.91
C LEU A 112 -11.61 21.51 18.27
N GLU A 113 -11.03 22.04 19.35
CA GLU A 113 -11.19 23.46 19.72
C GLU A 113 -10.28 24.40 18.92
N ALA A 114 -9.20 23.89 18.31
CA ALA A 114 -8.22 24.68 17.56
C ALA A 114 -8.46 24.72 16.05
N GLY A 115 -9.48 24.00 15.53
CA GLY A 115 -9.73 23.89 14.09
C GLY A 115 -8.69 23.07 13.33
N GLU A 116 -7.78 22.38 14.03
CA GLU A 116 -6.84 21.42 13.47
C GLU A 116 -7.50 20.03 13.48
N GLN A 117 -7.62 19.39 12.33
CA GLN A 117 -8.45 18.20 12.20
C GLN A 117 -7.81 16.93 12.72
N GLY A 118 -8.68 16.02 13.17
CA GLY A 118 -8.42 14.57 13.12
C GLY A 118 -7.22 14.13 13.94
N ALA A 119 -7.08 14.64 15.16
CA ALA A 119 -6.02 14.18 16.02
C ALA A 119 -6.17 12.66 16.22
N PRO A 120 -5.17 11.86 15.80
CA PRO A 120 -5.28 10.42 15.83
C PRO A 120 -5.50 10.00 17.29
N PHE A 121 -6.43 9.08 17.51
CA PHE A 121 -6.60 8.47 18.83
C PHE A 121 -5.26 7.84 19.18
N ARG A 122 -4.70 8.21 20.34
CA ARG A 122 -3.49 7.55 20.82
C ARG A 122 -3.90 6.49 21.83
N PHE A 123 -3.34 5.30 21.66
CA PHE A 123 -3.36 4.29 22.70
C PHE A 123 -2.14 4.50 23.57
N LEU A 124 -2.36 4.92 24.81
CA LEU A 124 -1.32 4.96 25.82
C LEU A 124 -1.40 3.69 26.64
N VAL A 125 -0.40 2.83 26.49
CA VAL A 125 -0.27 1.60 27.27
C VAL A 125 0.74 1.86 28.38
N ARG A 126 0.26 2.03 29.61
CA ARG A 126 1.10 2.24 30.78
C ARG A 126 1.48 0.91 31.41
N PHE A 127 2.77 0.62 31.53
CA PHE A 127 3.26 -0.60 32.17
C PHE A 127 3.49 -0.36 33.67
N HIS A 128 2.75 -1.04 34.54
CA HIS A 128 2.94 -0.90 35.99
C HIS A 128 4.22 -1.56 36.46
N ASP A 129 4.53 -2.73 35.91
CA ASP A 129 5.64 -3.57 36.37
C ASP A 129 6.91 -3.42 35.50
N GLY A 130 6.89 -2.52 34.51
CA GLY A 130 7.92 -2.41 33.48
C GLY A 130 7.99 -3.63 32.55
N LEU A 131 8.78 -3.55 31.48
CA LEU A 131 9.09 -4.69 30.60
C LEU A 131 10.56 -5.03 30.71
N GLU A 132 10.87 -6.32 30.78
CA GLU A 132 12.23 -6.85 30.78
C GLU A 132 12.56 -7.45 29.41
N GLY A 133 13.85 -7.75 29.21
CA GLY A 133 14.27 -8.32 27.96
C GLY A 133 13.66 -9.71 27.71
N GLY A 134 13.03 -9.89 26.55
CA GLY A 134 12.32 -11.12 26.18
C GLY A 134 10.81 -11.11 26.45
N ASP A 135 10.28 -10.09 27.14
CA ASP A 135 8.83 -9.92 27.31
C ASP A 135 8.13 -9.62 25.99
N VAL A 136 6.95 -10.21 25.77
CA VAL A 136 6.16 -10.03 24.54
C VAL A 136 4.86 -9.27 24.81
N PHE A 137 4.80 -8.02 24.39
CA PHE A 137 3.57 -7.22 24.39
C PHE A 137 2.77 -7.43 23.10
N ARG A 138 1.55 -8.01 23.18
CA ARG A 138 0.66 -8.17 22.01
C ARG A 138 -0.49 -7.16 22.02
N PHE A 139 -0.62 -6.44 20.91
CA PHE A 139 -1.69 -5.48 20.69
C PHE A 139 -2.61 -6.00 19.59
N ASN A 140 -3.78 -6.56 19.92
CA ASN A 140 -4.74 -6.97 18.89
C ASN A 140 -5.68 -5.81 18.57
N TYR A 141 -5.65 -5.37 17.33
CA TYR A 141 -6.57 -4.38 16.79
C TYR A 141 -7.59 -5.08 15.89
N ASP A 142 -8.84 -5.23 16.35
CA ASP A 142 -9.90 -5.87 15.57
C ASP A 142 -10.89 -4.82 15.05
N ILE A 143 -11.27 -4.98 13.79
CA ILE A 143 -12.27 -4.15 13.13
C ILE A 143 -13.62 -4.87 13.24
N PRO A 144 -14.67 -4.22 13.80
CA PRO A 144 -15.96 -4.87 14.02
C PRO A 144 -16.54 -5.47 12.74
N LYS A 145 -17.20 -6.62 12.87
CA LYS A 145 -17.79 -7.40 11.75
C LYS A 145 -18.64 -6.58 10.79
N ILE A 146 -19.42 -5.63 11.31
CA ILE A 146 -20.34 -4.81 10.52
C ILE A 146 -19.63 -3.93 9.49
N TYR A 147 -18.36 -3.61 9.72
CA TYR A 147 -17.60 -2.77 8.81
C TYR A 147 -16.78 -3.55 7.79
N ARG A 148 -16.55 -4.86 8.00
CA ARG A 148 -15.70 -5.70 7.14
C ARG A 148 -16.00 -5.65 5.64
N PRO A 149 -17.27 -5.52 5.17
CA PRO A 149 -17.55 -5.36 3.74
C PRO A 149 -16.97 -4.06 3.15
N TYR A 150 -16.92 -2.98 3.92
CA TYR A 150 -16.30 -1.71 3.52
C TYR A 150 -14.77 -1.80 3.49
N TYR A 151 -14.20 -2.70 4.31
CA TYR A 151 -12.78 -3.05 4.30
C TYR A 151 -12.41 -4.11 3.25
N GLY A 152 -13.30 -4.53 2.35
CA GLY A 152 -12.92 -5.32 1.17
C GLY A 152 -11.91 -4.58 0.28
N LEU A 153 -12.06 -3.25 0.18
CA LEU A 153 -11.09 -2.33 -0.42
C LEU A 153 -9.84 -2.10 0.46
N ALA A 154 -9.86 -2.56 1.72
CA ALA A 154 -8.76 -2.42 2.65
C ALA A 154 -7.61 -3.41 2.43
N GLY A 155 -7.71 -4.24 1.39
CA GLY A 155 -6.55 -4.81 0.70
C GLY A 155 -5.51 -3.75 0.26
N LEU A 156 -5.86 -2.46 0.26
CA LEU A 156 -4.95 -1.35 0.03
C LEU A 156 -4.60 -0.54 1.28
N CYS A 157 -5.33 -0.72 2.37
CA CYS A 157 -5.09 0.01 3.60
C CYS A 157 -3.80 -0.52 4.22
N ARG A 158 -2.78 0.33 4.27
CA ARG A 158 -1.59 0.11 5.09
C ARG A 158 -1.83 0.91 6.37
N PRO A 159 -2.61 0.42 7.36
CA PRO A 159 -2.79 1.14 8.62
C PRO A 159 -1.40 1.36 9.20
N SER A 160 -0.85 2.56 9.10
CA SER A 160 0.47 2.82 9.64
C SER A 160 0.32 3.12 11.11
N PHE A 161 1.29 2.72 11.92
CA PHE A 161 1.29 3.03 13.35
C PHE A 161 2.55 3.80 13.66
N GLN A 162 2.42 4.98 14.26
CA GLN A 162 3.54 5.49 15.04
C GLN A 162 3.60 4.70 16.34
N VAL A 163 4.78 4.24 16.69
CA VAL A 163 5.00 3.69 18.02
C VAL A 163 6.10 4.52 18.68
N SER A 164 5.80 5.08 19.84
CA SER A 164 6.72 5.87 20.64
C SER A 164 6.80 5.30 22.06
N LEU A 165 7.99 5.30 22.65
CA LEU A 165 8.15 5.07 24.08
C LEU A 165 8.18 6.43 24.78
N LEU A 166 7.35 6.56 25.81
CA LEU A 166 7.23 7.74 26.65
C LEU A 166 7.75 7.41 28.05
N ASP A 167 8.40 8.37 28.70
CA ASP A 167 8.70 8.27 30.13
C ASP A 167 7.42 8.43 30.98
N LYS A 168 7.56 8.33 32.31
CA LYS A 168 6.46 8.47 33.27
C LYS A 168 5.77 9.84 33.24
N ASP A 169 6.47 10.86 32.72
CA ASP A 169 6.03 12.25 32.66
C ASP A 169 5.40 12.56 31.28
N GLY A 170 5.39 11.60 30.36
CA GLY A 170 4.78 11.70 29.03
C GLY A 170 5.71 12.21 27.94
N ASN A 171 7.02 12.36 28.20
CA ASN A 171 7.96 12.81 27.18
C ASN A 171 8.37 11.63 26.30
N ILE A 172 8.42 11.86 24.98
CA ILE A 172 8.92 10.86 24.02
C ILE A 172 10.42 10.65 24.26
N VAL A 173 10.79 9.46 24.73
CA VAL A 173 12.20 9.05 24.91
C VAL A 173 12.73 8.28 23.70
N HIS A 174 11.83 7.69 22.90
CA HIS A 174 12.22 6.97 21.69
C HIS A 174 11.05 6.90 20.68
N ARG A 175 11.33 7.00 19.38
CA ARG A 175 10.38 6.74 18.30
C ARG A 175 10.83 5.55 17.49
N TYR A 176 9.97 4.54 17.38
CA TYR A 176 10.25 3.36 16.58
C TYR A 176 9.93 3.60 15.11
N PRO A 177 10.66 2.96 14.19
CA PRO A 177 10.29 2.97 12.77
C PRO A 177 8.85 2.49 12.57
N THR A 178 8.09 3.21 11.75
CA THR A 178 6.72 2.83 11.38
C THR A 178 6.75 1.44 10.71
N PRO A 179 6.02 0.43 11.22
CA PRO A 179 5.99 -0.88 10.61
C PRO A 179 5.39 -0.78 9.20
N VAL A 180 6.05 -1.43 8.23
CA VAL A 180 5.58 -1.50 6.85
C VAL A 180 4.66 -2.71 6.72
N TRP A 181 3.39 -2.45 6.41
CA TRP A 181 2.38 -3.47 6.19
C TRP A 181 2.53 -4.04 4.79
N LYS A 182 2.70 -5.36 4.70
CA LYS A 182 2.40 -6.10 3.48
C LYS A 182 0.93 -6.44 3.55
N VAL A 183 0.12 -5.78 2.74
CA VAL A 183 -1.26 -6.22 2.63
C VAL A 183 -1.22 -7.58 1.95
N ALA A 184 -1.81 -8.58 2.59
CA ALA A 184 -1.90 -9.89 1.98
C ALA A 184 -2.79 -9.77 0.75
N SER A 185 -2.31 -10.28 -0.37
CA SER A 185 -3.09 -10.27 -1.60
C SER A 185 -4.41 -11.01 -1.36
N VAL A 186 -5.53 -10.37 -1.69
CA VAL A 186 -6.83 -11.06 -1.74
C VAL A 186 -6.74 -12.17 -2.78
N PRO A 187 -7.41 -13.33 -2.60
CA PRO A 187 -7.39 -14.37 -3.61
C PRO A 187 -7.89 -13.81 -4.96
N ALA A 188 -7.22 -14.17 -6.06
CA ALA A 188 -7.66 -13.81 -7.40
C ALA A 188 -9.10 -14.23 -7.61
N LYS A 189 -9.84 -13.35 -8.28
CA LYS A 189 -11.23 -13.57 -8.70
C LYS A 189 -11.40 -13.41 -10.19
N GLU A 190 -10.46 -12.74 -10.84
CA GLU A 190 -10.54 -12.37 -12.24
C GLU A 190 -9.20 -12.59 -12.94
N LEU A 191 -9.29 -12.90 -14.23
CA LEU A 191 -8.17 -12.93 -15.16
C LEU A 191 -8.30 -11.73 -16.09
N ASN A 192 -7.21 -10.99 -16.28
CA ASN A 192 -7.11 -9.88 -17.21
C ASN A 192 -6.16 -10.28 -18.32
N ILE A 193 -6.57 -10.04 -19.56
CA ILE A 193 -5.71 -10.16 -20.75
C ILE A 193 -5.79 -8.81 -21.44
N LEU A 194 -4.66 -8.16 -21.67
CA LEU A 194 -4.61 -6.83 -22.30
C LEU A 194 -3.55 -6.78 -23.39
N VAL A 195 -3.84 -6.02 -24.42
CA VAL A 195 -2.97 -5.71 -25.55
C VAL A 195 -3.08 -4.21 -25.88
N PRO A 196 -2.11 -3.59 -26.56
CA PRO A 196 -2.30 -2.26 -27.12
C PRO A 196 -3.51 -2.20 -28.06
N SER A 197 -4.10 -1.02 -28.25
CA SER A 197 -5.21 -0.90 -29.20
C SER A 197 -4.81 -0.90 -30.66
N GLN A 198 -3.52 -0.73 -30.96
CA GLN A 198 -3.00 -0.73 -32.32
C GLN A 198 -1.66 -1.43 -32.42
N ALA A 199 -1.44 -2.08 -33.57
CA ALA A 199 -0.16 -2.63 -33.97
C ALA A 199 0.00 -2.56 -35.49
N GLN A 200 1.22 -2.69 -35.98
CA GLN A 200 1.49 -2.98 -37.38
C GLN A 200 1.59 -4.49 -37.63
N VAL A 201 1.27 -4.92 -38.84
CA VAL A 201 1.54 -6.30 -39.25
C VAL A 201 3.03 -6.61 -39.08
N GLY A 202 3.34 -7.67 -38.36
CA GLY A 202 4.72 -8.07 -38.08
C GLY A 202 5.36 -7.40 -36.87
N GLU A 203 4.71 -6.42 -36.24
CA GLU A 203 5.19 -5.77 -35.01
C GLU A 203 5.01 -6.70 -33.80
N ASP A 204 6.05 -6.77 -32.96
CA ASP A 204 5.95 -7.40 -31.65
C ASP A 204 5.28 -6.44 -30.67
N VAL A 205 4.13 -6.83 -30.14
CA VAL A 205 3.44 -6.09 -29.08
C VAL A 205 3.42 -6.86 -27.77
N THR A 206 3.31 -6.12 -26.68
CA THR A 206 3.14 -6.70 -25.35
C THR A 206 1.71 -7.20 -25.19
N LEU A 207 1.56 -8.45 -24.75
CA LEU A 207 0.33 -8.96 -24.17
C LEU A 207 0.55 -9.14 -22.67
N LEU A 208 -0.27 -8.47 -21.87
CA LEU A 208 -0.30 -8.59 -20.42
C LEU A 208 -1.34 -9.63 -20.02
N VAL A 209 -0.94 -10.58 -19.18
CA VAL A 209 -1.83 -11.49 -18.45
C VAL A 209 -1.69 -11.21 -16.97
N ALA A 210 -2.76 -10.87 -16.27
CA ALA A 210 -2.71 -10.52 -14.85
C ALA A 210 -3.91 -11.05 -14.09
N PHE A 211 -3.72 -11.42 -12.82
CA PHE A 211 -4.82 -11.71 -11.91
C PHE A 211 -5.24 -10.46 -11.13
N SER A 212 -6.55 -10.27 -10.97
CA SER A 212 -7.11 -9.23 -10.09
C SER A 212 -8.05 -9.82 -9.04
N GLY A 213 -8.20 -9.08 -7.95
CA GLY A 213 -9.17 -9.31 -6.90
C GLY A 213 -10.57 -8.90 -7.34
N MET A 214 -11.56 -9.15 -6.47
CA MET A 214 -12.95 -8.71 -6.71
C MET A 214 -13.14 -7.19 -6.74
N ASP A 215 -12.14 -6.45 -6.27
CA ASP A 215 -12.04 -5.00 -6.25
C ASP A 215 -11.36 -4.45 -7.51
N GLY A 216 -10.99 -5.32 -8.46
CA GLY A 216 -10.26 -4.93 -9.67
C GLY A 216 -8.81 -4.53 -9.39
N LEU A 217 -8.25 -4.89 -8.22
CA LEU A 217 -6.86 -4.58 -7.86
C LEU A 217 -5.90 -5.74 -8.16
N PRO A 218 -4.59 -5.48 -8.36
CA PRO A 218 -3.61 -6.52 -8.64
C PRO A 218 -3.47 -7.49 -7.47
N VAL A 219 -3.39 -8.77 -7.81
CA VAL A 219 -3.11 -9.84 -6.83
C VAL A 219 -1.68 -10.32 -7.03
N TYR A 220 -0.75 -9.80 -6.24
CA TYR A 220 0.68 -10.01 -6.48
C TYR A 220 1.18 -11.42 -6.12
N ASP A 221 0.52 -12.11 -5.19
CA ASP A 221 1.01 -13.41 -4.71
C ASP A 221 0.41 -14.60 -5.48
N ASP A 222 -0.54 -14.37 -6.40
CA ASP A 222 -1.17 -15.45 -7.12
C ASP A 222 -0.30 -15.99 -8.25
N MET A 223 -0.29 -17.31 -8.33
CA MET A 223 0.47 -18.08 -9.32
C MET A 223 -0.48 -19.02 -10.06
N GLY A 224 -0.12 -19.43 -11.27
CA GLY A 224 -0.91 -20.37 -12.06
C GLY A 224 -0.44 -20.49 -13.50
N GLU A 225 -1.13 -21.34 -14.25
CA GLU A 225 -0.98 -21.46 -15.70
C GLU A 225 -2.18 -20.81 -16.41
N VAL A 226 -1.92 -20.03 -17.46
CA VAL A 226 -2.93 -19.46 -18.35
C VAL A 226 -2.67 -19.96 -19.76
N ARG A 227 -3.67 -20.59 -20.37
CA ARG A 227 -3.62 -21.04 -21.77
C ARG A 227 -4.38 -20.05 -22.63
N LEU A 228 -3.69 -19.50 -23.61
CA LEU A 228 -4.24 -18.60 -24.61
C LEU A 228 -4.83 -19.39 -25.77
N ASP A 229 -5.96 -18.89 -26.27
CA ASP A 229 -6.52 -19.27 -27.55
C ASP A 229 -6.26 -18.11 -28.52
N LEU A 230 -5.30 -18.35 -29.42
CA LEU A 230 -4.77 -17.36 -30.35
C LEU A 230 -5.51 -17.45 -31.68
N PRO A 231 -6.01 -16.33 -32.23
CA PRO A 231 -6.52 -16.33 -33.59
C PRO A 231 -5.45 -16.78 -34.59
N LYS A 232 -5.87 -17.35 -35.73
CA LYS A 232 -4.98 -17.91 -36.76
C LYS A 232 -3.83 -16.98 -37.19
N ASP A 233 -4.10 -15.67 -37.23
CA ASP A 233 -3.12 -14.66 -37.68
C ASP A 233 -2.38 -13.99 -36.50
N VAL A 234 -2.29 -14.68 -35.36
CA VAL A 234 -1.57 -14.25 -34.16
C VAL A 234 -0.56 -15.32 -33.77
N VAL A 235 0.69 -14.91 -33.58
CA VAL A 235 1.79 -15.77 -33.16
C VAL A 235 2.31 -15.28 -31.81
N ALA A 236 2.59 -16.20 -30.91
CA ALA A 236 3.25 -15.93 -29.63
C ALA A 236 4.34 -16.97 -29.41
N ASP A 237 5.38 -16.63 -28.66
CA ASP A 237 6.46 -17.58 -28.32
C ASP A 237 5.91 -18.80 -27.57
N ASN A 238 4.92 -18.57 -26.70
CA ASN A 238 4.21 -19.62 -25.97
C ASN A 238 2.73 -19.25 -25.81
N ALA A 239 1.84 -20.19 -26.15
CA ALA A 239 0.41 -20.06 -25.86
C ALA A 239 0.05 -20.50 -24.42
N SER A 240 0.95 -21.18 -23.71
CA SER A 240 0.80 -21.47 -22.28
C SER A 240 1.76 -20.60 -21.48
N ILE A 241 1.22 -19.85 -20.53
CA ILE A 241 1.91 -18.84 -19.75
C ILE A 241 1.87 -19.27 -18.29
N ARG A 242 3.04 -19.53 -17.70
CA ARG A 242 3.16 -19.76 -16.26
C ARG A 242 3.47 -18.46 -15.54
N ILE A 243 2.58 -18.05 -14.63
CA ILE A 243 2.77 -16.93 -13.70
C ILE A 243 3.35 -17.51 -12.40
N GLY A 244 4.62 -17.24 -12.14
CA GLY A 244 5.34 -17.68 -10.94
C GLY A 244 5.46 -16.61 -9.87
N ALA A 245 6.09 -16.95 -8.74
CA ALA A 245 6.27 -16.01 -7.62
C ALA A 245 7.05 -14.73 -8.01
N SER A 246 7.98 -14.82 -8.97
CA SER A 246 8.74 -13.68 -9.49
C SER A 246 7.92 -12.73 -10.34
N ASP A 247 6.83 -13.24 -10.91
CA ASP A 247 5.97 -12.54 -11.86
C ASP A 247 4.96 -11.62 -11.13
N LYS A 248 4.83 -11.79 -9.80
CA LYS A 248 3.97 -10.96 -8.94
C LYS A 248 2.53 -10.84 -9.46
N GLY A 249 1.92 -11.98 -9.78
CA GLY A 249 0.52 -12.02 -10.24
C GLY A 249 0.28 -11.62 -11.69
N ARG A 250 1.32 -11.24 -12.44
CA ARG A 250 1.20 -10.77 -13.82
C ARG A 250 2.35 -11.20 -14.70
N LYS A 251 2.12 -11.32 -15.99
CA LYS A 251 3.17 -11.66 -16.95
C LYS A 251 2.94 -10.97 -18.26
N GLU A 252 4.01 -10.36 -18.76
CA GLU A 252 4.07 -9.83 -20.11
C GLU A 252 4.72 -10.84 -21.03
N ILE A 253 4.11 -11.08 -22.18
CA ILE A 253 4.71 -11.85 -23.27
C ILE A 253 4.66 -11.04 -24.56
N LYS A 254 5.44 -11.45 -25.56
CA LYS A 254 5.38 -10.87 -26.90
C LYS A 254 4.43 -11.67 -27.78
N VAL A 255 3.60 -10.93 -28.51
CA VAL A 255 2.72 -11.47 -29.55
C VAL A 255 2.90 -10.66 -30.82
N ARG A 256 2.74 -11.32 -31.96
CA ARG A 256 2.89 -10.73 -33.29
C ARG A 256 1.68 -11.05 -34.13
N PHE A 257 1.14 -10.03 -34.80
CA PHE A 257 0.01 -10.17 -35.70
C PHE A 257 0.51 -10.29 -37.15
N THR A 258 0.17 -11.38 -37.82
CA THR A 258 0.62 -11.66 -39.20
C THR A 258 -0.38 -11.18 -40.26
N GLY A 259 -1.60 -10.83 -39.85
CA GLY A 259 -2.65 -10.29 -40.69
C GLY A 259 -3.13 -8.91 -40.22
N ALA A 260 -3.63 -8.11 -41.15
CA ALA A 260 -4.31 -6.86 -40.82
C ALA A 260 -5.78 -7.13 -40.45
N GLY A 261 -6.35 -6.37 -39.51
CA GLY A 261 -7.73 -6.58 -39.06
C GLY A 261 -7.96 -6.14 -37.62
N PHE A 262 -9.06 -6.61 -37.04
CA PHE A 262 -9.35 -6.48 -35.62
C PHE A 262 -9.22 -7.85 -34.96
N PHE A 263 -8.49 -7.90 -33.85
CA PHE A 263 -8.25 -9.15 -33.12
C PHE A 263 -8.62 -9.01 -31.65
N ARG A 264 -8.93 -10.17 -31.06
CA ARG A 264 -9.05 -10.37 -29.62
C ARG A 264 -8.38 -11.69 -29.29
N ILE A 265 -7.70 -11.74 -28.16
CA ILE A 265 -7.05 -12.95 -27.65
C ILE A 265 -7.83 -13.40 -26.43
N THR A 266 -8.21 -14.67 -26.40
CA THR A 266 -8.91 -15.30 -25.29
C THR A 266 -7.93 -16.13 -24.47
N GLY A 267 -8.23 -16.36 -23.20
CA GLY A 267 -7.42 -17.25 -22.38
C GLY A 267 -8.18 -17.79 -21.17
N LYS A 268 -7.69 -18.93 -20.70
CA LYS A 268 -8.25 -19.68 -19.56
C LYS A 268 -7.16 -20.06 -18.58
N SER A 269 -7.38 -19.78 -17.32
CA SER A 269 -6.49 -20.20 -16.23
C SER A 269 -6.79 -21.61 -15.74
N ASP A 270 -5.81 -22.26 -15.12
CA ASP A 270 -5.97 -23.50 -14.35
C ASP A 270 -6.94 -23.37 -13.15
N LYS A 271 -7.20 -22.13 -12.71
CA LYS A 271 -8.20 -21.78 -11.68
C LYS A 271 -9.62 -21.65 -12.23
N GLY A 272 -9.81 -21.81 -13.54
CA GLY A 272 -11.12 -21.73 -14.17
C GLY A 272 -11.58 -20.31 -14.55
N PHE A 273 -10.77 -19.28 -14.31
CA PHE A 273 -11.04 -17.93 -14.81
C PHE A 273 -10.81 -17.88 -16.32
N GLU A 274 -11.68 -17.16 -17.02
CA GLU A 274 -11.63 -16.94 -18.47
C GLU A 274 -11.68 -15.45 -18.77
N ALA A 275 -10.94 -15.02 -19.79
CA ALA A 275 -10.86 -13.62 -20.17
C ALA A 275 -10.72 -13.45 -21.68
N THR A 276 -11.16 -12.30 -22.17
CA THR A 276 -10.95 -11.85 -23.56
C THR A 276 -10.28 -10.49 -23.54
N SER A 277 -9.26 -10.32 -24.37
CA SER A 277 -8.54 -9.05 -24.44
C SER A 277 -9.43 -7.89 -24.91
N ASN A 278 -8.99 -6.66 -24.61
CA ASN A 278 -9.45 -5.49 -25.34
C ASN A 278 -9.16 -5.67 -26.85
N PRO A 279 -9.95 -5.01 -27.74
CA PRO A 279 -9.74 -5.15 -29.16
C PRO A 279 -8.45 -4.44 -29.60
N ILE A 280 -7.70 -5.08 -30.48
CA ILE A 280 -6.54 -4.49 -31.15
C ILE A 280 -6.80 -4.36 -32.65
N ARG A 281 -6.50 -3.19 -33.21
CA ARG A 281 -6.54 -2.92 -34.65
C ARG A 281 -5.13 -3.05 -35.23
N VAL A 282 -4.95 -4.00 -36.14
CA VAL A 282 -3.68 -4.24 -36.82
C VAL A 282 -3.76 -3.66 -38.23
N GLY A 283 -2.91 -2.68 -38.52
CA GLY A 283 -2.83 -2.00 -39.80
C GLY A 283 -1.57 -2.34 -40.60
N LYS A 284 -1.55 -1.95 -41.88
CA LYS A 284 -0.31 -1.78 -42.64
C LYS A 284 0.31 -0.41 -42.29
N GLU A 285 1.61 -0.24 -42.48
CA GLU A 285 2.41 0.95 -42.08
C GLU A 285 1.69 2.31 -42.26
N GLY A 286 2.04 3.28 -41.40
CA GLY A 286 1.64 4.69 -41.58
C GLY A 286 0.42 5.18 -40.81
N GLN A 287 0.03 4.52 -39.71
CA GLN A 287 -1.04 5.01 -38.83
C GLN A 287 -0.46 5.68 -37.57
N TYR A 288 -1.05 6.80 -37.15
CA TYR A 288 -0.82 7.37 -35.82
C TYR A 288 -1.17 6.32 -34.76
N ARG A 289 -0.31 6.17 -33.74
CA ARG A 289 -0.55 5.26 -32.61
C ARG A 289 -1.60 5.88 -31.68
N VAL A 290 -2.66 5.13 -31.41
CA VAL A 290 -3.59 5.42 -30.32
C VAL A 290 -2.92 4.99 -29.03
N LEU A 291 -2.72 5.96 -28.14
CA LEU A 291 -2.22 5.76 -26.79
C LEU A 291 -3.36 5.93 -25.79
N TRP A 292 -3.40 5.10 -24.76
CA TRP A 292 -4.36 5.18 -23.68
C TRP A 292 -3.72 5.78 -22.45
N GLY A 293 -4.47 6.63 -21.77
CA GLY A 293 -4.05 7.10 -20.47
C GLY A 293 -5.18 7.65 -19.66
N ASP A 294 -4.86 7.87 -18.39
CA ASP A 294 -5.76 8.44 -17.41
C ASP A 294 -5.20 9.79 -16.98
N LEU A 295 -5.95 10.87 -17.23
CA LEU A 295 -5.49 12.24 -16.96
C LEU A 295 -6.03 12.80 -15.64
N HIS A 296 -6.79 12.01 -14.87
CA HIS A 296 -7.43 12.47 -13.65
C HIS A 296 -7.40 11.38 -12.58
N LYS A 297 -6.30 11.36 -11.82
CA LYS A 297 -6.11 10.42 -10.72
C LYS A 297 -5.66 11.13 -9.45
N HIS A 298 -6.30 10.76 -8.35
CA HIS A 298 -5.97 11.21 -7.01
C HIS A 298 -5.18 10.13 -6.28
N SER A 299 -4.36 10.55 -5.32
CA SER A 299 -3.60 9.70 -4.41
C SER A 299 -3.91 10.08 -2.96
N ASP A 300 -3.15 9.53 -2.02
CA ASP A 300 -3.17 9.90 -0.61
C ASP A 300 -2.67 11.33 -0.34
N TYR A 301 -2.52 12.18 -1.36
CA TYR A 301 -2.37 13.61 -1.24
C TYR A 301 -3.71 14.39 -1.36
N SER A 302 -4.78 13.76 -1.87
CA SER A 302 -6.14 14.32 -1.98
C SER A 302 -7.10 13.77 -0.93
N TRP A 303 -7.99 14.61 -0.42
CA TRP A 303 -8.98 14.20 0.59
C TRP A 303 -9.97 13.11 0.11
N ASP A 304 -10.34 13.08 -1.17
CA ASP A 304 -11.32 12.12 -1.71
C ASP A 304 -10.70 10.73 -1.99
N SER A 305 -9.39 10.69 -2.25
CA SER A 305 -8.61 9.45 -2.29
C SER A 305 -8.09 9.02 -0.93
N ARG A 306 -7.90 9.95 0.01
CA ARG A 306 -7.84 9.68 1.45
C ARG A 306 -9.24 9.36 1.97
N ASN A 307 -9.92 8.38 1.38
CA ASN A 307 -11.31 8.16 1.74
C ASN A 307 -11.42 7.78 3.23
N ILE A 308 -11.90 8.78 3.99
CA ILE A 308 -12.19 8.81 5.43
C ILE A 308 -13.04 7.60 5.88
N SER A 309 -13.86 7.07 4.96
CA SER A 309 -14.76 5.94 5.22
C SER A 309 -14.14 4.57 4.95
N ASN A 310 -13.04 4.46 4.19
CA ASN A 310 -12.48 3.18 3.75
C ASN A 310 -10.97 3.00 4.01
N ASN A 311 -10.25 4.03 4.49
CA ASN A 311 -8.80 4.04 4.81
C ASN A 311 -7.84 3.69 3.67
N VAL A 312 -8.32 3.68 2.44
CA VAL A 312 -7.47 3.44 1.28
C VAL A 312 -6.53 4.64 1.17
N CYS A 313 -5.24 4.41 1.33
CA CYS A 313 -4.20 5.42 1.13
C CYS A 313 -3.33 4.94 -0.03
N LEU A 314 -3.83 5.15 -1.26
CA LEU A 314 -3.06 4.86 -2.47
C LEU A 314 -2.00 5.93 -2.64
N ARG A 315 -0.73 5.57 -2.49
CA ARG A 315 0.36 6.49 -2.78
C ARG A 315 0.39 6.80 -4.27
N PRO A 316 1.02 7.91 -4.69
CA PRO A 316 1.22 8.22 -6.11
C PRO A 316 1.85 7.05 -6.88
N ARG A 317 2.77 6.32 -6.23
CA ARG A 317 3.35 5.09 -6.75
C ARG A 317 2.34 3.97 -7.02
N ASP A 318 1.36 3.78 -6.14
CA ASP A 318 0.38 2.72 -6.30
C ASP A 318 -0.49 2.99 -7.54
N ASN A 319 -0.79 4.27 -7.86
CA ASN A 319 -1.45 4.65 -9.11
C ASN A 319 -0.61 4.32 -10.35
N LEU A 320 0.68 4.63 -10.32
CA LEU A 320 1.62 4.28 -11.39
C LEU A 320 1.75 2.77 -11.59
N ASP A 321 1.85 2.02 -10.50
CA ASP A 321 1.91 0.57 -10.52
C ASP A 321 0.59 0.00 -11.10
N LEU A 322 -0.59 0.50 -10.70
CA LEU A 322 -1.88 0.09 -11.28
C LEU A 322 -1.97 0.38 -12.79
N ALA A 323 -1.65 1.60 -13.19
CA ALA A 323 -1.73 2.04 -14.58
C ALA A 323 -0.83 1.20 -15.49
N ARG A 324 0.40 0.93 -15.06
CA ARG A 324 1.38 0.13 -15.81
C ARG A 324 1.10 -1.37 -15.75
N ASP A 325 0.90 -1.89 -14.54
CA ASP A 325 0.98 -3.33 -14.26
C ASP A 325 -0.35 -4.06 -14.44
N LEU A 326 -1.48 -3.33 -14.38
CA LEU A 326 -2.81 -3.94 -14.52
C LEU A 326 -3.60 -3.38 -15.69
N ALA A 327 -3.52 -2.07 -15.93
CA ALA A 327 -4.32 -1.42 -16.97
C ALA A 327 -3.59 -1.26 -18.31
N LEU A 328 -2.27 -1.51 -18.35
CA LEU A 328 -1.42 -1.35 -19.54
C LEU A 328 -1.59 0.03 -20.21
N LEU A 329 -1.68 1.09 -19.39
CA LEU A 329 -1.77 2.48 -19.87
C LEU A 329 -0.42 2.95 -20.40
N ASP A 330 -0.44 3.71 -21.50
CA ASP A 330 0.73 4.33 -22.11
C ASP A 330 1.17 5.57 -21.32
N PHE A 331 0.21 6.32 -20.80
CA PHE A 331 0.45 7.50 -19.99
C PHE A 331 -0.55 7.66 -18.85
N MET A 332 -0.21 8.45 -17.85
CA MET A 332 -1.15 8.90 -16.84
C MET A 332 -0.76 10.28 -16.30
N ALA A 333 -1.73 11.03 -15.79
CA ALA A 333 -1.50 12.16 -14.93
C ALA A 333 -2.01 11.84 -13.52
N SER A 334 -1.27 12.30 -12.53
CA SER A 334 -1.77 12.33 -11.16
C SER A 334 -2.06 13.79 -10.84
N THR A 335 -3.30 14.06 -10.46
CA THR A 335 -3.92 15.39 -10.39
C THR A 335 -4.58 15.55 -9.03
N ASP A 336 -3.80 15.37 -7.97
CA ASP A 336 -4.26 15.60 -6.62
C ASP A 336 -4.76 17.05 -6.41
N HIS A 337 -5.65 17.27 -5.44
CA HIS A 337 -6.24 18.59 -5.20
C HIS A 337 -5.17 19.63 -4.86
N GLY A 338 -5.07 20.65 -5.71
CA GLY A 338 -4.24 21.84 -5.46
C GLY A 338 -4.94 22.78 -4.49
N GLN A 339 -4.15 23.55 -3.75
CA GLN A 339 -4.63 24.40 -2.67
C GLN A 339 -5.69 25.42 -3.12
N HIS A 340 -6.88 25.34 -2.53
CA HIS A 340 -7.74 26.50 -2.35
C HIS A 340 -7.98 26.76 -0.87
N ASP A 341 -8.33 28.01 -0.54
CA ASP A 341 -8.55 28.49 0.82
C ASP A 341 -9.19 27.41 1.68
N ARG A 342 -8.52 27.03 2.79
CA ARG A 342 -8.88 25.93 3.69
C ARG A 342 -10.37 25.98 4.05
N GLY A 343 -11.18 25.33 3.22
CA GLY A 343 -12.61 25.26 3.34
C GLY A 343 -13.03 23.95 3.98
N PHE A 344 -14.23 23.95 4.53
CA PHE A 344 -14.93 22.70 4.81
C PHE A 344 -15.84 22.41 3.61
N VAL A 345 -15.84 21.17 3.14
CA VAL A 345 -17.00 20.70 2.38
C VAL A 345 -18.11 20.49 3.40
N GLU A 346 -19.02 21.46 3.50
CA GLU A 346 -20.29 21.25 4.20
C GLU A 346 -21.19 20.41 3.29
N THR A 347 -21.35 19.14 3.66
CA THR A 347 -22.51 18.38 3.21
C THR A 347 -23.56 18.43 4.31
N LYS A 348 -24.82 18.10 3.98
CA LYS A 348 -25.93 18.06 4.94
C LYS A 348 -25.61 17.28 6.23
N ASP A 349 -24.70 16.30 6.13
CA ASP A 349 -24.38 15.35 7.19
C ASP A 349 -22.90 15.36 7.63
N TRP A 350 -22.01 16.14 6.98
CA TRP A 350 -20.55 16.04 7.19
C TRP A 350 -19.84 17.39 7.09
N HIS A 351 -18.95 17.66 8.05
CA HIS A 351 -17.93 18.70 7.97
C HIS A 351 -16.58 18.03 7.67
N ILE A 352 -16.23 17.93 6.38
CA ILE A 352 -14.97 17.31 5.95
C ILE A 352 -13.97 18.41 5.62
N PRO A 353 -12.84 18.50 6.35
CA PRO A 353 -11.57 18.91 5.81
C PRO A 353 -11.37 18.88 4.29
N GLN A 354 -11.19 20.03 3.66
CA GLN A 354 -10.40 20.03 2.43
C GLN A 354 -8.93 19.94 2.83
N VAL A 355 -8.35 18.75 2.61
CA VAL A 355 -6.90 18.57 2.67
C VAL A 355 -6.39 18.67 1.25
N ASP A 356 -5.97 19.88 0.90
CA ASP A 356 -5.32 20.16 -0.36
C ASP A 356 -3.80 20.08 -0.18
N MET A 357 -3.10 19.83 -1.28
CA MET A 357 -1.65 19.77 -1.28
C MET A 357 -1.04 21.11 -0.85
N THR A 358 -0.23 21.08 0.20
CA THR A 358 0.67 22.19 0.53
C THR A 358 1.86 22.24 -0.43
N LYS A 359 2.63 23.33 -0.39
CA LYS A 359 3.91 23.39 -1.12
C LYS A 359 4.87 22.24 -0.75
N ASP A 360 4.97 21.91 0.53
CA ASP A 360 5.83 20.81 0.98
C ASP A 360 5.30 19.45 0.48
N ASP A 361 3.97 19.29 0.44
CA ASP A 361 3.35 18.11 -0.14
C ASP A 361 3.61 18.01 -1.64
N TRP A 362 3.59 19.13 -2.37
CA TRP A 362 3.95 19.16 -3.78
C TRP A 362 5.38 18.71 -4.05
N GLU A 363 6.33 19.16 -3.24
CA GLU A 363 7.73 18.72 -3.35
C GLU A 363 7.88 17.22 -3.02
N ARG A 364 7.22 16.74 -1.96
CA ARG A 364 7.20 15.31 -1.61
C ARG A 364 6.55 14.45 -2.68
N TYR A 365 5.41 14.89 -3.19
CA TYR A 365 4.67 14.24 -4.26
C TYR A 365 5.49 14.12 -5.54
N GLY A 366 6.20 15.20 -5.93
CA GLY A 366 7.15 15.16 -7.05
C GLY A 366 8.27 14.16 -6.83
N ALA A 367 8.83 14.09 -5.62
CA ALA A 367 9.85 13.10 -5.27
C ALA A 367 9.30 11.65 -5.29
N ASP A 368 8.08 11.43 -4.81
CA ASP A 368 7.43 10.12 -4.82
C ASP A 368 7.17 9.62 -6.24
N ILE A 369 6.66 10.48 -7.12
CA ILE A 369 6.48 10.17 -8.55
C ILE A 369 7.82 9.88 -9.22
N ALA A 370 8.83 10.73 -9.01
CA ALA A 370 10.16 10.52 -9.60
C ALA A 370 10.79 9.19 -9.15
N ALA A 371 10.61 8.80 -7.89
CA ALA A 371 11.08 7.53 -7.35
C ALA A 371 10.26 6.31 -7.83
N ALA A 372 9.00 6.53 -8.20
CA ALA A 372 8.10 5.49 -8.69
C ALA A 372 8.17 5.29 -10.20
N GLN A 373 8.67 6.28 -10.94
CA GLN A 373 8.76 6.25 -12.40
C GLN A 373 9.59 5.06 -12.89
N ARG A 374 9.05 4.33 -13.86
CA ARG A 374 9.69 3.16 -14.49
C ARG A 374 9.38 3.12 -15.98
N PRO A 375 10.17 2.39 -16.78
CA PRO A 375 9.82 2.12 -18.17
C PRO A 375 8.42 1.50 -18.30
N GLY A 376 7.73 1.83 -19.39
CA GLY A 376 6.41 1.27 -19.71
C GLY A 376 5.22 2.16 -19.35
N ILE A 377 5.43 3.32 -18.74
CA ILE A 377 4.39 4.34 -18.56
C ILE A 377 4.98 5.75 -18.57
N ILE A 378 4.33 6.70 -19.22
CA ILE A 378 4.67 8.12 -19.18
C ILE A 378 3.83 8.80 -18.10
N HIS A 379 4.45 9.47 -17.13
CA HIS A 379 3.72 10.25 -16.14
C HIS A 379 3.71 11.73 -16.52
N PHE A 380 2.54 12.36 -16.41
CA PHE A 380 2.37 13.80 -16.50
C PHE A 380 2.08 14.38 -15.12
N PHE A 381 2.96 15.28 -14.68
CA PHE A 381 2.81 15.94 -13.40
C PHE A 381 1.72 17.02 -13.48
N GLY A 382 0.86 17.07 -12.46
CA GLY A 382 -0.31 17.93 -12.44
C GLY A 382 -1.00 18.01 -11.09
N TYR A 383 -2.07 18.81 -11.04
CA TYR A 383 -3.00 18.92 -9.91
C TYR A 383 -4.40 19.24 -10.41
N GLU A 384 -5.42 18.96 -9.60
CA GLU A 384 -6.78 19.44 -9.83
C GLU A 384 -7.00 20.75 -9.09
N GLN A 385 -7.20 21.84 -9.84
CA GLN A 385 -7.63 23.12 -9.31
C GLN A 385 -9.14 23.10 -9.17
N ARG A 386 -9.64 23.16 -7.94
CA ARG A 386 -11.06 23.47 -7.72
C ARG A 386 -11.28 24.96 -7.82
N ASP A 387 -12.33 25.43 -8.45
CA ASP A 387 -12.76 26.82 -8.35
C ASP A 387 -14.30 26.94 -8.44
N PRO A 388 -14.92 28.08 -8.10
CA PRO A 388 -16.38 28.21 -8.12
C PRO A 388 -17.06 27.96 -9.49
N ARG A 389 -16.29 27.92 -10.59
CA ARG A 389 -16.75 27.62 -11.95
C ARG A 389 -16.66 26.13 -12.28
N GLY A 390 -15.98 25.34 -11.44
CA GLY A 390 -15.79 23.90 -11.58
C GLY A 390 -14.36 23.46 -11.29
N ASP A 391 -14.15 22.15 -11.31
CA ASP A 391 -12.85 21.55 -11.09
C ASP A 391 -12.07 21.44 -12.42
N THR A 392 -10.78 21.79 -12.40
CA THR A 392 -9.90 21.91 -13.58
C THR A 392 -8.58 21.18 -13.35
N CYS A 393 -8.33 20.11 -14.10
CA CYS A 393 -7.02 19.44 -14.09
C CYS A 393 -5.96 20.23 -14.87
N MET A 394 -4.89 20.61 -14.19
CA MET A 394 -3.71 21.26 -14.75
C MET A 394 -2.60 20.21 -14.90
N ILE A 395 -2.22 19.88 -16.13
CA ILE A 395 -1.23 18.82 -16.45
C ILE A 395 -0.05 19.39 -17.27
N PHE A 396 1.03 18.62 -17.41
CA PHE A 396 2.30 19.04 -18.04
C PHE A 396 3.02 20.16 -17.27
N LEU A 397 2.95 20.12 -15.95
CA LEU A 397 3.62 21.09 -15.11
C LEU A 397 5.06 20.64 -14.85
N ASP A 398 6.02 21.25 -15.54
CA ASP A 398 7.43 20.85 -15.42
C ASP A 398 8.02 21.21 -14.06
N HIS A 399 7.60 22.29 -13.40
CA HIS A 399 8.02 22.68 -12.05
C HIS A 399 6.98 23.62 -11.43
N GLY A 400 6.73 23.51 -10.11
CA GLY A 400 5.65 24.15 -9.32
C GLY A 400 5.65 25.68 -9.25
N ARG A 401 5.70 26.39 -10.38
CA ARG A 401 5.65 27.86 -10.46
C ARG A 401 4.25 28.45 -10.34
N TYR A 402 3.21 27.64 -10.14
CA TYR A 402 1.81 28.09 -10.14
C TYR A 402 1.10 28.03 -8.79
N PHE A 403 1.80 27.69 -7.70
CA PHE A 403 1.29 28.01 -6.35
C PHE A 403 1.54 29.50 -6.09
N ILE A 404 0.56 30.35 -6.41
CA ILE A 404 0.50 31.75 -5.95
C ILE A 404 -0.65 31.87 -4.97
#